data_AF-A0A2W4ZK18-F1
#
_entry.id   AF-A0A2W4ZK18-F1
#
_cell.length_a   1.000
_cell.length_b   1.000
_cell.length_c   1.000
_cell.angle_alpha   90.00
_cell.angle_beta   90.00
_cell.angle_gamma   90.00
#
_symmetry.space_group_name_H-M   'P 1'
#
loop_
_entity.id
_entity.type
_entity.pdbx_description
1 polymer ?
#
loop_
_entity_poly.entity_id
_entity_poly.type
_entity_poly.pdbx_seq_one_letter_code
_entity_poly.pdbx_strand_id
1 'polypeptide(L)' 'MSKLRLHQDSAAADRAWMAEVVAQFGEREAGMARFQGLATGEPGTRLRELYNAYVAARDAYASQ' A
#
# COMPACT_ATOMS: atom_id res chain seq x y z
N MET A 1 15.58 4.24 -13.93
CA MET A 1 14.37 4.94 -13.39
C MET A 1 14.86 6.14 -12.60
N SER A 2 14.23 7.30 -12.69
CA SER A 2 14.60 8.45 -11.86
C SER A 2 13.99 8.33 -10.46
N LYS A 3 14.65 8.91 -9.45
CA LYS A 3 14.13 8.94 -8.07
C LYS A 3 12.72 9.56 -7.98
N LEU A 4 12.45 10.58 -8.81
CA LEU A 4 11.11 11.18 -8.93
C LEU A 4 10.07 10.18 -9.45
N ARG A 5 10.40 9.37 -10.46
CA ARG A 5 9.51 8.33 -11.01
C ARG A 5 9.18 7.28 -9.94
N LEU A 6 10.20 6.82 -9.21
CA LEU A 6 10.03 5.83 -8.13
C LEU A 6 9.18 6.36 -6.98
N HIS A 7 9.34 7.64 -6.62
CA HIS A 7 8.46 8.30 -5.66
C HIS A 7 7.01 8.36 -6.15
N GLN A 8 6.78 8.71 -7.43
CA GLN A 8 5.44 8.73 -8.02
C GLN A 8 4.80 7.33 -8.04
N ASP A 9 5.56 6.31 -8.40
CA ASP A 9 5.11 4.92 -8.45
C ASP A 9 4.76 4.41 -7.03
N SER A 10 5.61 4.71 -6.04
CA SER A 10 5.33 4.38 -4.62
C SER A 10 4.08 5.09 -4.10
N ALA A 11 3.90 6.38 -4.42
CA ALA A 11 2.70 7.14 -4.00
C ALA A 11 1.42 6.69 -4.72
N ALA A 12 1.52 6.21 -5.97
CA ALA A 12 0.38 5.62 -6.67
C ALA A 12 -0.03 4.29 -6.05
N ALA A 13 0.94 3.44 -5.71
CA ALA A 13 0.70 2.15 -5.08
C ALA A 13 0.14 2.31 -3.65
N ASP A 14 0.67 3.24 -2.84
CA ASP A 14 0.14 3.55 -1.51
C ASP A 14 -1.33 3.99 -1.57
N ARG A 15 -1.69 4.88 -2.53
CA ARG A 15 -3.09 5.32 -2.70
C ARG A 15 -4.02 4.17 -3.10
N ALA A 16 -3.60 3.31 -4.02
CA ALA A 16 -4.40 2.17 -4.45
C ALA A 16 -4.62 1.17 -3.30
N TRP A 17 -3.57 0.90 -2.53
CA TRP A 17 -3.65 0.07 -1.33
C TRP A 17 -4.56 0.68 -0.26
N MET A 18 -4.36 1.96 0.08
CA MET A 18 -5.17 2.63 1.09
C MET A 18 -6.65 2.73 0.70
N ALA A 19 -6.98 2.85 -0.59
CA ALA A 19 -8.37 2.80 -1.05
C ALA A 19 -9.04 1.46 -0.72
N GLU A 20 -8.34 0.34 -0.92
CA GLU A 20 -8.84 -0.99 -0.55
C GLU A 20 -8.94 -1.15 0.97
N VAL A 21 -7.97 -0.64 1.72
CA VAL A 21 -8.03 -0.62 3.20
C VAL A 21 -9.25 0.17 3.68
N VAL A 22 -9.51 1.33 3.10
CA VAL A 22 -10.72 2.12 3.40
C VAL A 22 -11.99 1.38 3.02
N ALA A 23 -12.00 0.66 1.89
CA ALA A 23 -13.16 -0.14 1.49
C ALA A 23 -13.47 -1.29 2.48
N GLN A 24 -12.44 -1.90 3.08
CA GLN A 24 -12.62 -3.03 4.01
C GLN A 24 -12.85 -2.61 5.46
N PHE A 25 -12.16 -1.58 5.94
CA PHE A 25 -12.18 -1.16 7.35
C PHE A 25 -12.96 0.15 7.59
N GLY A 26 -13.30 0.89 6.52
CA GLY A 26 -13.88 2.22 6.62
C GLY A 26 -12.83 3.31 6.86
N GLU A 27 -13.15 4.56 6.49
CA GLU A 27 -12.21 5.70 6.58
C GLU A 27 -11.65 5.92 7.99
N ARG A 28 -12.47 5.71 9.02
CA ARG A 28 -12.09 5.96 10.42
C ARG A 28 -11.11 4.91 10.95
N GLU A 29 -11.24 3.66 10.51
CA GLU A 29 -10.40 2.58 11.00
C GLU A 29 -9.23 2.25 10.07
N ALA A 30 -9.23 2.72 8.82
CA ALA A 30 -8.17 2.43 7.86
C ALA A 30 -6.77 2.79 8.36
N GLY A 31 -6.63 3.95 9.02
CA GLY A 31 -5.36 4.37 9.63
C GLY A 31 -4.93 3.44 10.77
N MET A 32 -5.90 2.98 11.57
CA MET A 32 -5.65 2.05 12.67
C MET A 32 -5.31 0.64 12.16
N ALA A 33 -6.03 0.15 11.14
CA ALA A 33 -5.78 -1.13 10.49
C ALA A 33 -4.36 -1.19 9.89
N ARG A 34 -3.86 -0.06 9.34
CA ARG A 34 -2.47 0.06 8.90
C ARG A 34 -1.49 -0.03 10.07
N PHE A 35 -1.74 0.71 11.14
CA PHE A 35 -0.85 0.72 12.31
C PHE A 35 -0.79 -0.65 13.02
N GLN A 36 -1.92 -1.36 13.10
CA GLN A 36 -2.03 -2.67 13.74
C GLN A 36 -1.58 -3.85 12.85
N GLY A 37 -1.17 -3.59 11.59
CA GLY A 37 -0.76 -4.65 10.66
C GLY A 37 -1.91 -5.47 10.05
N LEU A 38 -3.15 -5.04 10.25
CA LEU A 38 -4.36 -5.68 9.68
C LEU A 38 -4.53 -5.36 8.19
N ALA A 39 -3.99 -4.22 7.73
CA ALA A 39 -4.05 -3.76 6.34
C ALA A 39 -3.16 -4.56 5.35
N THR A 40 -2.67 -5.74 5.74
CA THR A 40 -1.79 -6.56 4.87
C THR A 40 -2.59 -7.54 3.99
N GLY A 41 -3.81 -7.88 4.39
CA GLY A 41 -4.73 -8.79 3.69
C GLY A 41 -4.29 -10.27 3.71
N GLU A 42 -5.23 -11.19 3.56
CA GLU A 42 -4.91 -12.62 3.48
C GLU A 42 -4.36 -13.00 2.08
N PRO A 43 -3.53 -14.05 1.95
CA PRO A 43 -3.10 -14.56 0.65
C PRO A 43 -4.27 -14.79 -0.32
N GLY A 44 -4.13 -14.32 -1.56
CA GLY A 44 -5.17 -14.41 -2.60
C GLY A 44 -6.25 -13.34 -2.52
N THR A 45 -6.21 -12.44 -1.53
CA THR A 45 -7.11 -11.28 -1.47
C THR A 45 -6.58 -10.10 -2.28
N ARG A 46 -7.50 -9.25 -2.75
CA ARG A 46 -7.15 -8.01 -3.44
C ARG A 46 -6.28 -7.09 -2.57
N LEU A 47 -6.57 -7.04 -1.26
CA LEU A 47 -5.78 -6.27 -0.30
C LEU A 47 -4.33 -6.74 -0.24
N ARG A 48 -4.10 -8.06 -0.26
CA ARG A 48 -2.74 -8.62 -0.27
C ARG A 48 -1.99 -8.28 -1.56
N GLU A 49 -2.64 -8.34 -2.71
CA GLU A 49 -2.02 -7.94 -3.99
C GLU A 49 -1.56 -6.48 -3.97
N LEU A 50 -2.43 -5.58 -3.50
CA LEU A 50 -2.14 -4.14 -3.43
C LEU A 50 -1.07 -3.83 -2.39
N TYR A 51 -1.11 -4.48 -1.24
CA TYR A 51 -0.06 -4.37 -0.22
C TYR A 51 1.30 -4.79 -0.77
N ASN A 52 1.37 -5.93 -1.47
CA ASN A 52 2.62 -6.41 -2.08
C ASN A 52 3.15 -5.43 -3.13
N ALA A 53 2.27 -4.87 -3.96
CA ALA A 53 2.65 -3.86 -4.96
C ALA A 53 3.20 -2.58 -4.31
N TYR A 54 2.57 -2.11 -3.22
CA TYR A 54 3.06 -0.99 -2.44
C TYR A 54 4.43 -1.25 -1.83
N VAL A 55 4.64 -2.41 -1.19
CA VAL A 55 5.94 -2.77 -0.60
C VAL A 55 7.03 -2.79 -1.66
N ALA A 56 6.78 -3.41 -2.82
CA ALA A 56 7.75 -3.45 -3.91
C ALA A 56 8.12 -2.04 -4.42
N ALA A 57 7.13 -1.16 -4.62
CA ALA A 57 7.37 0.20 -5.09
C ALA A 57 8.08 1.07 -4.04
N ARG A 58 7.73 0.92 -2.76
CA ARG A 58 8.38 1.60 -1.64
C ARG A 58 9.84 1.19 -1.51
N ASP A 59 10.11 -0.11 -1.55
CA ASP A 59 11.46 -0.64 -1.38
C ASP A 59 12.35 -0.26 -2.58
N ALA A 60 11.80 -0.25 -3.80
CA ALA A 60 12.50 0.27 -4.98
C ALA A 60 12.88 1.75 -4.82
N TYR A 61 11.97 2.60 -4.32
CA TYR A 61 12.26 4.00 -4.02
C TYR A 61 13.31 4.17 -2.90
N ALA A 62 13.21 3.39 -1.83
CA ALA A 62 14.13 3.45 -0.69
C ALA A 62 15.55 2.98 -1.04
N SER A 63 15.69 2.09 -2.03
CA SER A 63 16.98 1.59 -2.51
C SER A 63 17.77 2.54 -3.43
N GLN A 64 17.30 3.78 -3.65
CA GLN A 64 17.85 4.74 -4.61
C GLN A 64 18.30 6.05 -3.98
#